data_AF-A0A6P0XQ78-F1
#
_entry.id   AF-A0A6P0XQ78-F1
#
_cell.length_a   1.000
_cell.length_b   1.000
_cell.length_c   1.000
_cell.angle_alpha   90.00
_cell.angle_beta   90.00
_cell.angle_gamma   90.00
#
_symmetry.space_group_name_H-M   'P 1'
#
loop_
_entity.id
_entity.type
_entity.pdbx_description
1 polymer ?
#
loop_
_entity_poly.entity_id
_entity_poly.type
_entity_poly.pdbx_seq_one_letter_code
_entity_poly.pdbx_strand_id
1 'polypeptide(L)'
;MPKQKSKKKSKSKSKKKGKPAAPAISKKELAARKRQRAKQIQKVIGDLVTYGGLGLVIGITLFFVAEPKIALAGGGGVAVLGLSFKYPMLGLWGFMIYMPFAGTVTYWIGGGSPIFQLAKDGFFIPAMIGIGMWCKQTGNPFIIPKALKNPLYLLLGFCLLTLIMVNGAQQLQPRNPGDQAIAMGILGLKALIGYLPLITGAYYKLKTKKELLFAARLTLILAIICCLLGIVQY
;
A
#
# COMPACT_ATOMS: atom_id res chain seq x y z
N MET A 1 45.94 -76.07 1.67
CA MET A 1 45.34 -74.77 2.05
C MET A 1 46.38 -73.92 2.76
N PRO A 2 46.88 -72.84 2.14
CA PRO A 2 46.67 -71.51 2.74
C PRO A 2 46.63 -70.30 1.76
N LYS A 3 45.99 -69.23 2.24
CA LYS A 3 46.22 -67.77 1.97
C LYS A 3 45.75 -67.14 0.64
N GLN A 4 44.49 -66.64 0.70
CA GLN A 4 44.00 -65.48 -0.07
C GLN A 4 44.89 -64.24 0.14
N LYS A 5 45.30 -63.58 -0.95
CA LYS A 5 45.82 -62.20 -0.95
C LYS A 5 44.77 -61.27 -1.57
N SER A 6 44.10 -60.49 -0.72
CA SER A 6 43.21 -59.39 -1.09
C SER A 6 44.05 -58.19 -1.59
N LYS A 7 43.84 -57.78 -2.85
CA LYS A 7 44.41 -56.54 -3.42
C LYS A 7 43.51 -55.35 -3.08
N LYS A 8 43.93 -54.53 -2.13
CA LYS A 8 43.43 -53.15 -1.92
C LYS A 8 43.78 -52.29 -3.15
N LYS A 9 42.78 -51.72 -3.83
CA LYS A 9 42.97 -50.61 -4.78
C LYS A 9 42.22 -49.36 -4.30
N SER A 10 43.01 -48.41 -3.79
CA SER A 10 42.95 -46.96 -4.02
C SER A 10 41.59 -46.24 -3.96
N LYS A 11 41.34 -45.57 -2.82
CA LYS A 11 40.35 -44.50 -2.65
C LYS A 11 40.72 -43.27 -3.50
N SER A 12 39.93 -42.99 -4.53
CA SER A 12 39.93 -41.70 -5.24
C SER A 12 39.28 -40.63 -4.36
N LYS A 13 40.09 -39.66 -3.91
CA LYS A 13 39.62 -38.42 -3.26
C LYS A 13 38.97 -37.53 -4.32
N SER A 14 37.64 -37.55 -4.38
CA SER A 14 36.84 -36.56 -5.10
C SER A 14 37.08 -35.17 -4.53
N LYS A 15 37.73 -34.30 -5.32
CA LYS A 15 37.88 -32.86 -5.06
C LYS A 15 36.49 -32.23 -4.98
N LYS A 16 36.09 -31.78 -3.78
CA LYS A 16 34.99 -30.81 -3.60
C LYS A 16 35.28 -29.58 -4.47
N LYS A 17 34.54 -29.42 -5.57
CA LYS A 17 34.44 -28.14 -6.29
C LYS A 17 33.84 -27.11 -5.34
N GLY A 18 34.65 -26.15 -4.91
CA GLY A 18 34.18 -24.97 -4.21
C GLY A 18 33.14 -24.24 -5.04
N LYS A 19 32.05 -23.80 -4.40
CA LYS A 19 31.06 -22.91 -5.02
C LYS A 19 31.79 -21.66 -5.56
N PRO A 20 31.49 -21.20 -6.79
CA PRO A 20 32.09 -19.98 -7.31
C PRO A 20 31.76 -18.81 -6.38
N ALA A 21 32.79 -18.05 -6.00
CA ALA A 21 32.63 -16.78 -5.30
C ALA A 21 31.73 -15.86 -6.13
N ALA A 22 30.78 -15.19 -5.47
CA ALA A 22 29.92 -14.20 -6.12
C ALA A 22 30.81 -13.17 -6.86
N PRO A 23 30.48 -12.79 -8.11
CA PRO A 23 31.30 -11.86 -8.87
C PRO A 23 31.44 -10.54 -8.13
N ALA A 24 32.67 -10.17 -7.79
CA ALA A 24 32.99 -8.90 -7.14
C ALA A 24 32.66 -7.75 -8.09
N ILE A 25 31.64 -6.97 -7.75
CA ILE A 25 31.17 -5.82 -8.55
C ILE A 25 32.34 -4.87 -8.81
N SER A 26 32.58 -4.54 -10.08
CA SER A 26 33.69 -3.66 -10.47
C SER A 26 33.51 -2.25 -9.89
N LYS A 27 34.60 -1.58 -9.50
CA LYS A 27 34.56 -0.19 -8.97
C LYS A 27 33.84 0.78 -9.93
N LYS A 28 33.92 0.54 -11.25
CA LYS A 28 33.21 1.31 -12.28
C LYS A 28 31.70 1.07 -12.24
N GLU A 29 31.26 -0.18 -12.07
CA GLU A 29 29.85 -0.52 -11.92
C GLU A 29 29.27 0.04 -10.61
N LEU A 30 30.04 0.04 -9.52
CA LEU A 30 29.65 0.65 -8.26
C LEU A 30 29.45 2.18 -8.41
N ALA A 31 30.37 2.86 -9.09
CA ALA A 31 30.26 4.29 -9.36
C ALA A 31 29.07 4.61 -10.28
N ALA A 32 28.82 3.79 -11.31
CA ALA A 32 27.66 3.93 -12.18
C ALA A 32 26.34 3.76 -11.41
N ARG A 33 26.24 2.76 -10.53
CA ARG A 33 25.08 2.55 -9.65
C ARG A 33 24.86 3.74 -8.70
N LYS A 34 25.93 4.30 -8.13
CA LYS A 34 25.84 5.51 -7.28
C LYS A 34 25.30 6.71 -8.06
N ARG A 35 25.79 6.93 -9.29
CA ARG A 35 25.30 8.01 -10.17
C ARG A 35 23.83 7.84 -10.55
N GLN A 36 23.40 6.61 -10.87
CA GLN A 36 21.99 6.32 -11.17
C GLN A 36 21.08 6.56 -9.95
N ARG A 37 21.51 6.14 -8.75
CA ARG A 37 20.78 6.44 -7.50
C ARG A 37 20.69 7.94 -7.24
N ALA A 38 21.77 8.68 -7.40
CA ALA A 38 21.76 10.13 -7.22
C ALA A 38 20.77 10.80 -8.17
N LYS A 39 20.74 10.40 -9.46
CA LYS A 39 19.76 10.90 -10.44
C LYS A 39 18.32 10.55 -10.08
N GLN A 40 18.07 9.33 -9.59
CA GLN A 40 16.74 8.93 -9.11
C GLN A 40 16.30 9.75 -7.90
N ILE A 41 17.20 9.97 -6.94
CA ILE A 41 16.92 10.80 -5.75
C ILE A 41 16.62 12.24 -6.18
N GLN A 42 17.43 12.83 -7.06
CA GLN A 42 17.17 14.17 -7.60
C GLN A 42 15.81 14.27 -8.29
N LYS A 43 15.41 13.24 -9.05
CA LYS A 43 14.09 13.20 -9.69
C LYS A 43 12.95 13.14 -8.66
N VAL A 44 13.09 12.29 -7.63
CA VAL A 44 12.09 12.19 -6.56
C VAL A 44 11.99 13.51 -5.80
N ILE A 45 13.11 14.16 -5.50
CA ILE A 45 13.14 15.48 -4.86
C ILE A 45 12.47 16.52 -5.77
N GLY A 46 12.77 16.53 -7.08
CA GLY A 46 12.14 17.44 -8.03
C GLY A 46 10.63 17.25 -8.12
N ASP A 47 10.16 16.01 -8.16
CA ASP A 47 8.72 15.71 -8.12
C ASP A 47 8.10 16.15 -6.78
N LEU A 48 8.77 15.91 -5.65
CA LEU A 48 8.32 16.34 -4.32
C LEU A 48 8.18 17.86 -4.23
N VAL A 49 9.16 18.60 -4.76
CA VAL A 49 9.12 20.08 -4.83
C VAL A 49 8.00 20.55 -5.77
N THR A 50 7.79 19.86 -6.89
CA THR A 50 6.74 20.23 -7.85
C THR A 50 5.35 20.07 -7.25
N TYR A 51 5.03 18.87 -6.75
CA TYR A 51 3.71 18.59 -6.18
C TYR A 51 3.53 19.26 -4.82
N GLY A 52 4.60 19.38 -4.02
CA GLY A 52 4.60 20.14 -2.77
C GLY A 52 4.40 21.63 -2.99
N GLY A 53 5.06 22.21 -4.01
CA GLY A 53 4.90 23.61 -4.40
C GLY A 53 3.50 23.90 -4.94
N LEU A 54 2.94 23.00 -5.77
CA LEU A 54 1.54 23.10 -6.20
C LEU A 54 0.57 23.06 -5.02
N GLY A 55 0.78 22.11 -4.09
CA GLY A 55 0.00 22.01 -2.87
C GLY A 55 0.13 23.26 -1.98
N LEU A 56 1.33 23.84 -1.90
CA LEU A 56 1.59 25.08 -1.16
C LEU A 56 0.82 26.25 -1.77
N VAL A 57 0.88 26.45 -3.09
CA VAL A 57 0.14 27.52 -3.79
C VAL A 57 -1.36 27.39 -3.52
N ILE A 58 -1.92 26.21 -3.68
CA ILE A 58 -3.35 25.96 -3.42
C ILE A 58 -3.68 26.17 -1.94
N GLY A 59 -2.83 25.69 -1.03
CA GLY A 59 -2.99 25.87 0.41
C GLY A 59 -2.97 27.35 0.81
N ILE A 60 -2.04 28.14 0.26
CA ILE A 60 -1.98 29.59 0.51
C ILE A 60 -3.24 30.27 -0.02
N THR A 61 -3.67 29.96 -1.24
CA THR A 61 -4.92 30.52 -1.78
C THR A 61 -6.09 30.19 -0.86
N LEU A 62 -6.25 28.91 -0.48
CA LEU A 62 -7.31 28.48 0.42
C LEU A 62 -7.21 29.09 1.82
N PHE A 63 -6.01 29.43 2.31
CA PHE A 63 -5.83 30.09 3.59
C PHE A 63 -6.43 31.49 3.62
N PHE A 64 -6.42 32.20 2.48
CA PHE A 64 -6.98 33.55 2.39
C PHE A 64 -8.49 33.59 2.12
N VAL A 65 -9.09 32.51 1.59
CA VAL A 65 -10.54 32.44 1.31
C VAL A 65 -11.31 31.44 2.19
N ALA A 66 -10.63 30.59 2.95
CA ALA A 66 -11.23 29.57 3.80
C ALA A 66 -10.48 29.41 5.13
N GLU A 67 -11.00 28.56 6.01
CA GLU A 67 -10.40 28.32 7.32
C GLU A 67 -9.01 27.65 7.22
N PRO A 68 -8.09 27.93 8.16
CA PRO A 68 -6.75 27.35 8.16
C PRO A 68 -6.71 25.81 8.06
N LYS A 69 -7.70 25.12 8.67
CA LYS A 69 -7.81 23.66 8.60
C LYS A 69 -8.14 23.16 7.19
N ILE A 70 -9.02 23.87 6.47
CA ILE A 70 -9.39 23.56 5.09
C ILE A 70 -8.21 23.85 4.16
N ALA A 71 -7.49 24.94 4.40
CA ALA A 71 -6.28 25.28 3.66
C ALA A 71 -5.20 24.20 3.77
N LEU A 72 -4.95 23.72 4.99
CA LEU A 72 -4.01 22.62 5.25
C LEU A 72 -4.45 21.33 4.55
N ALA A 73 -5.74 20.98 4.66
CA ALA A 73 -6.28 19.77 4.04
C ALA A 73 -6.28 19.82 2.51
N GLY A 74 -6.65 20.96 1.93
CA GLY A 74 -6.68 21.16 0.48
C GLY A 74 -5.28 21.17 -0.12
N GLY A 75 -4.38 21.98 0.43
CA GLY A 75 -3.00 22.06 -0.05
C GLY A 75 -2.23 20.75 0.14
N GLY A 76 -2.27 20.18 1.34
CA GLY A 76 -1.67 18.86 1.63
C GLY A 76 -2.31 17.76 0.79
N GLY A 77 -3.63 17.80 0.62
CA GLY A 77 -4.37 16.84 -0.18
C GLY A 77 -3.93 16.82 -1.65
N VAL A 78 -3.79 17.99 -2.30
CA VAL A 78 -3.33 18.04 -3.69
C VAL A 78 -1.91 17.51 -3.84
N ALA A 79 -0.99 17.86 -2.94
CA ALA A 79 0.37 17.33 -2.95
C ALA A 79 0.37 15.80 -2.82
N VAL A 80 -0.41 15.25 -1.89
CA VAL A 80 -0.54 13.80 -1.67
C VAL A 80 -1.16 13.12 -2.88
N LEU A 81 -2.23 13.66 -3.48
CA LEU A 81 -2.87 13.09 -4.66
C LEU A 81 -1.90 13.02 -5.85
N GLY A 82 -1.16 14.10 -6.12
CA GLY A 82 -0.18 14.16 -7.20
C GLY A 82 0.96 13.15 -7.01
N LEU A 83 1.51 13.06 -5.79
CA LEU A 83 2.55 12.10 -5.44
C LEU A 83 2.06 10.65 -5.49
N SER A 84 0.85 10.39 -5.01
CA SER A 84 0.22 9.06 -5.05
C SER A 84 -0.04 8.58 -6.48
N PHE A 85 -0.39 9.48 -7.40
CA PHE A 85 -0.55 9.12 -8.81
C PHE A 85 0.80 8.81 -9.48
N LYS A 86 1.82 9.63 -9.21
CA LYS A 86 3.17 9.47 -9.77
C LYS A 86 3.89 8.23 -9.24
N TYR A 87 3.73 7.97 -7.95
CA TYR A 87 4.39 6.89 -7.22
C TYR A 87 3.36 5.96 -6.54
N PRO A 88 2.55 5.21 -7.32
CA PRO A 88 1.41 4.47 -6.80
C PRO A 88 1.76 3.44 -5.71
N MET A 89 2.88 2.73 -5.87
CA MET A 89 3.37 1.76 -4.89
C MET A 89 3.94 2.39 -3.62
N LEU A 90 4.27 3.69 -3.63
CA LEU A 90 4.61 4.43 -2.42
C LEU A 90 3.35 5.02 -1.79
N GLY A 91 2.42 5.54 -2.61
CA GLY A 91 1.11 6.02 -2.17
C GLY A 91 0.33 4.97 -1.40
N LEU A 92 0.28 3.72 -1.88
CA LEU A 92 -0.36 2.62 -1.14
C LEU A 92 0.28 2.32 0.22
N TRP A 93 1.61 2.39 0.31
CA TRP A 93 2.31 2.18 1.57
C TRP A 93 2.09 3.33 2.53
N GLY A 94 2.09 4.56 2.03
CA GLY A 94 1.69 5.74 2.78
C GLY A 94 0.27 5.62 3.30
N PHE A 95 -0.67 5.17 2.46
CA PHE A 95 -2.05 4.93 2.85
C PHE A 95 -2.15 3.86 3.95
N MET A 96 -1.44 2.73 3.83
CA MET A 96 -1.40 1.69 4.86
C MET A 96 -0.86 2.21 6.20
N ILE A 97 0.16 3.07 6.17
CA ILE A 97 0.71 3.72 7.37
C ILE A 97 -0.27 4.74 7.96
N TYR A 98 -1.00 5.47 7.10
CA TYR A 98 -1.93 6.52 7.50
C TYR A 98 -3.25 5.98 8.04
N MET A 99 -3.76 4.87 7.50
CA MET A 99 -5.08 4.30 7.85
C MET A 99 -5.34 4.19 9.35
N PRO A 100 -4.41 3.69 10.18
CA PRO A 100 -4.65 3.57 11.61
C PRO A 100 -4.82 4.92 12.34
N PHE A 101 -4.29 6.00 11.77
CA PHE A 101 -4.38 7.37 12.33
C PHE A 101 -5.48 8.21 11.67
N ALA A 102 -6.10 7.71 10.60
CA ALA A 102 -6.97 8.52 9.76
C ALA A 102 -8.20 9.05 10.54
N GLY A 103 -8.72 8.29 11.51
CA GLY A 103 -9.80 8.75 12.39
C GLY A 103 -9.40 10.01 13.17
N THR A 104 -8.28 9.96 13.89
CA THR A 104 -7.76 11.09 14.67
C THR A 104 -7.46 12.30 13.81
N VAL A 105 -6.84 12.12 12.65
CA VAL A 105 -6.53 13.22 11.73
C VAL A 105 -7.79 13.85 11.16
N THR A 106 -8.76 13.04 10.70
CA THR A 106 -10.03 13.56 10.18
C THR A 106 -10.86 14.26 11.25
N TYR A 107 -10.81 13.80 12.50
CA TYR A 107 -11.48 14.47 13.61
C TYR A 107 -10.83 15.82 13.94
N TRP A 108 -9.50 15.88 13.99
CA TRP A 108 -8.77 17.13 14.30
C TRP A 108 -8.95 18.21 13.22
N ILE A 109 -8.86 17.80 11.95
CA ILE A 109 -9.00 18.72 10.80
C ILE A 109 -10.46 19.04 10.52
N GLY A 110 -11.35 18.04 10.51
CA GLY A 110 -12.71 18.16 10.01
C GLY A 110 -13.82 18.12 11.06
N GLY A 111 -13.49 18.02 12.36
CA GLY A 111 -14.47 18.04 13.45
C GLY A 111 -15.49 16.90 13.40
N GLY A 112 -15.17 15.79 12.74
CA GLY A 112 -16.10 14.68 12.50
C GLY A 112 -16.98 14.81 11.25
N SER A 113 -16.82 15.87 10.45
CA SER A 113 -17.56 16.07 9.19
C SER A 113 -17.46 14.86 8.26
N PRO A 114 -18.59 14.34 7.72
CA PRO A 114 -18.61 13.21 6.80
C PRO A 114 -17.72 13.41 5.57
N ILE A 115 -17.54 14.65 5.10
CA ILE A 115 -16.71 14.97 3.94
C ILE A 115 -15.24 14.65 4.22
N PHE A 116 -14.73 14.98 5.40
CA PHE A 116 -13.36 14.66 5.79
C PHE A 116 -13.16 13.16 6.03
N GLN A 117 -14.20 12.48 6.51
CA GLN A 117 -14.19 11.02 6.62
C GLN A 117 -14.16 10.32 5.25
N LEU A 118 -14.71 10.93 4.19
CA LEU A 118 -14.61 10.43 2.82
C LEU A 118 -13.30 10.83 2.15
N ALA A 119 -12.79 12.04 2.44
CA ALA A 119 -11.54 12.54 1.86
C ALA A 119 -10.34 11.65 2.17
N LYS A 120 -10.30 11.03 3.36
CA LYS A 120 -9.23 10.10 3.74
C LYS A 120 -9.10 8.91 2.77
N ASP A 121 -10.22 8.44 2.24
CA ASP A 121 -10.27 7.33 1.29
C ASP A 121 -9.96 7.82 -0.14
N GLY A 122 -10.26 9.08 -0.43
CA GLY A 122 -9.94 9.75 -1.69
C GLY A 122 -8.43 9.77 -2.00
N PHE A 123 -7.58 9.91 -0.98
CA PHE A 123 -6.12 9.94 -1.17
C PHE A 123 -5.53 8.66 -1.77
N PHE A 124 -6.25 7.55 -1.63
CA PHE A 124 -5.84 6.25 -2.14
C PHE A 124 -6.28 6.02 -3.60
N ILE A 125 -7.28 6.76 -4.10
CA ILE A 125 -7.83 6.58 -5.45
C ILE A 125 -6.78 6.80 -6.55
N PRO A 126 -5.95 7.86 -6.54
CA PRO A 126 -4.93 8.03 -7.59
C PRO A 126 -3.90 6.91 -7.59
N ALA A 127 -3.55 6.39 -6.40
CA ALA A 127 -2.65 5.25 -6.30
C ALA A 127 -3.28 4.00 -6.92
N MET A 128 -4.57 3.73 -6.69
CA MET A 128 -5.29 2.63 -7.35
C MET A 128 -5.24 2.73 -8.87
N ILE A 129 -5.60 3.91 -9.41
CA ILE A 129 -5.65 4.15 -10.84
C ILE A 129 -4.25 3.95 -11.43
N GLY A 130 -3.22 4.50 -10.77
CA GLY A 130 -1.83 4.32 -11.17
C GLY A 130 -1.38 2.86 -11.24
N ILE A 131 -1.81 2.01 -10.29
CA ILE A 131 -1.52 0.57 -10.33
C ILE A 131 -2.29 -0.12 -11.45
N GLY A 132 -3.58 0.20 -11.62
CA GLY A 132 -4.39 -0.36 -12.71
C GLY A 132 -3.76 -0.06 -14.07
N MET A 133 -3.34 1.19 -14.30
CA MET A 133 -2.63 1.61 -15.50
C MET A 133 -1.28 0.89 -15.67
N TRP A 134 -0.49 0.81 -14.60
CA TRP A 134 0.79 0.11 -14.62
C TRP A 134 0.63 -1.38 -14.93
N CYS A 135 -0.34 -2.06 -14.32
CA CYS A 135 -0.68 -3.45 -14.62
C CYS A 135 -1.06 -3.63 -16.08
N LYS A 136 -1.91 -2.74 -16.62
CA LYS A 136 -2.32 -2.76 -18.04
C LYS A 136 -1.13 -2.57 -18.98
N GLN A 137 -0.25 -1.62 -18.70
CA GLN A 137 0.94 -1.33 -19.53
C GLN A 137 2.01 -2.43 -19.48
N THR A 138 2.13 -3.13 -18.34
CA THR A 138 3.15 -4.18 -18.15
C THR A 138 2.63 -5.61 -18.38
N GLY A 139 1.34 -5.77 -18.71
CA GLY A 139 0.71 -7.09 -18.89
C GLY A 139 0.56 -7.88 -17.58
N ASN A 140 0.77 -7.22 -16.44
CA ASN A 140 0.76 -7.81 -15.13
C ASN A 140 -0.68 -7.99 -14.61
N PRO A 141 -1.06 -9.18 -14.10
CA PRO A 141 -2.41 -9.37 -13.55
C PRO A 141 -2.61 -8.49 -12.31
N PHE A 142 -3.78 -7.84 -12.22
CA PHE A 142 -4.11 -7.04 -11.04
C PHE A 142 -4.40 -7.91 -9.81
N ILE A 143 -5.15 -9.01 -9.97
CA ILE A 143 -5.50 -9.92 -8.86
C ILE A 143 -4.52 -11.09 -8.82
N ILE A 144 -3.82 -11.24 -7.69
CA ILE A 144 -2.85 -12.31 -7.47
C ILE A 144 -2.98 -12.85 -6.05
N PRO A 145 -2.97 -14.18 -5.84
CA PRO A 145 -2.92 -15.27 -6.84
C PRO A 145 -4.19 -15.39 -7.70
N LYS A 146 -4.08 -15.97 -8.91
CA LYS A 146 -5.25 -16.25 -9.78
C LYS A 146 -6.32 -17.09 -9.06
N ALA A 147 -5.91 -17.93 -8.11
CA ALA A 147 -6.80 -18.73 -7.28
C ALA A 147 -7.75 -17.89 -6.41
N LEU A 148 -7.39 -16.64 -6.06
CA LEU A 148 -8.27 -15.74 -5.31
C LEU A 148 -9.39 -15.14 -6.16
N LYS A 149 -9.33 -15.25 -7.48
CA LYS A 149 -10.28 -14.59 -8.38
C LYS A 149 -11.72 -15.07 -8.13
N ASN A 150 -11.94 -16.39 -8.07
CA ASN A 150 -13.26 -16.96 -7.85
C ASN A 150 -13.80 -16.67 -6.44
N PRO A 151 -13.03 -16.89 -5.35
CA PRO A 151 -13.45 -16.48 -4.01
C PRO A 151 -13.79 -14.99 -3.90
N LEU A 152 -13.02 -14.10 -4.55
CA LEU A 152 -13.29 -12.66 -4.54
C LEU A 152 -14.60 -12.31 -5.25
N TYR A 153 -14.90 -12.93 -6.39
CA TYR A 153 -16.19 -12.71 -7.06
C TYR A 153 -17.36 -13.28 -6.26
N LEU A 154 -17.18 -14.43 -5.61
CA LEU A 154 -18.19 -15.01 -4.75
C LEU A 154 -18.47 -14.09 -3.56
N LEU A 155 -17.42 -13.60 -2.89
CA LEU A 155 -17.52 -12.64 -1.80
C LEU A 155 -18.20 -11.34 -2.27
N LEU A 156 -17.80 -10.81 -3.43
CA LEU A 156 -18.43 -9.64 -4.02
C LEU A 156 -19.93 -9.88 -4.28
N GLY A 157 -20.29 -11.04 -4.79
CA GLY A 157 -21.68 -11.46 -4.99
C GLY A 157 -22.48 -11.45 -3.68
N PHE A 158 -21.92 -12.02 -2.61
CA PHE A 158 -22.53 -11.97 -1.28
C PHE A 158 -22.65 -10.54 -0.76
N CYS A 159 -21.61 -9.70 -0.90
CA CYS A 159 -21.67 -8.30 -0.47
C CYS A 159 -22.75 -7.52 -1.23
N LEU A 160 -22.92 -7.76 -2.54
CA LEU A 160 -23.97 -7.14 -3.34
C LEU A 160 -25.36 -7.64 -2.95
N LEU A 161 -25.51 -8.94 -2.68
CA LEU A 161 -26.75 -9.51 -2.16
C LEU A 161 -27.13 -8.88 -0.81
N THR A 162 -26.17 -8.76 0.11
CA THR A 162 -26.41 -8.08 1.40
C THR A 162 -26.79 -6.61 1.18
N LEU A 163 -26.11 -5.90 0.27
CA LEU A 163 -26.41 -4.51 -0.03
C LEU A 163 -27.84 -4.33 -0.55
N ILE A 164 -28.31 -5.21 -1.43
CA ILE A 164 -29.66 -5.11 -2.01
C ILE A 164 -30.71 -5.63 -1.02
N MET A 165 -30.52 -6.83 -0.49
CA MET A 165 -31.55 -7.55 0.28
C MET A 165 -31.63 -7.12 1.74
N VAL A 166 -30.49 -6.81 2.37
CA VAL A 166 -30.45 -6.41 3.78
C VAL A 166 -30.47 -4.89 3.89
N ASN A 167 -29.48 -4.20 3.32
CA ASN A 167 -29.42 -2.75 3.42
C ASN A 167 -30.57 -2.08 2.64
N GLY A 168 -30.98 -2.64 1.50
CA GLY A 168 -32.14 -2.14 0.76
C GLY A 168 -33.46 -2.31 1.52
N ALA A 169 -33.70 -3.48 2.12
CA ALA A 169 -34.89 -3.67 2.97
C ALA A 169 -34.90 -2.73 4.18
N GLN A 170 -33.75 -2.57 4.86
CA GLN A 170 -33.59 -1.62 5.96
C GLN A 170 -33.78 -0.16 5.55
N GLN A 171 -33.52 0.19 4.28
CA GLN A 171 -33.76 1.53 3.76
C GLN A 171 -35.25 1.81 3.51
N LEU A 172 -36.01 0.78 3.13
CA LEU A 172 -37.46 0.86 2.93
C LEU A 172 -38.22 0.86 4.26
N GLN A 173 -37.67 0.20 5.28
CA GLN A 173 -38.22 0.14 6.63
C GLN A 173 -37.14 0.52 7.67
N PRO A 174 -36.77 1.81 7.75
CA PRO A 174 -35.73 2.26 8.65
C PRO A 174 -36.13 2.04 10.12
N ARG A 175 -35.18 1.53 10.92
CA ARG A 175 -35.38 1.30 12.36
C ARG A 175 -35.47 2.61 13.12
N ASN A 176 -34.64 3.58 12.74
CA ASN A 176 -34.66 4.94 13.27
C ASN A 176 -34.81 5.99 12.15
N PRO A 177 -35.45 7.13 12.42
CA PRO A 177 -35.48 8.25 11.47
C PRO A 177 -34.07 8.71 11.10
N GLY A 178 -33.77 8.76 9.80
CA GLY A 178 -32.48 9.21 9.29
C GLY A 178 -31.44 8.11 9.04
N ASP A 179 -31.76 6.84 9.30
CA ASP A 179 -30.86 5.72 8.98
C ASP A 179 -30.61 5.63 7.47
N GLN A 180 -29.33 5.70 7.08
CA GLN A 180 -28.88 5.54 5.70
C GLN A 180 -28.25 4.16 5.49
N ALA A 181 -29.07 3.12 5.59
CA ALA A 181 -28.63 1.74 5.51
C ALA A 181 -27.87 1.44 4.20
N ILE A 182 -28.34 1.95 3.06
CA ILE A 182 -27.62 1.77 1.77
C ILE A 182 -26.27 2.49 1.77
N ALA A 183 -26.20 3.71 2.29
CA ALA A 183 -24.93 4.44 2.38
C ALA A 183 -23.91 3.67 3.24
N MET A 184 -24.34 3.11 4.36
CA MET A 184 -23.51 2.25 5.22
C MET A 184 -23.05 0.97 4.49
N GLY A 185 -23.92 0.36 3.69
CA GLY A 185 -23.56 -0.78 2.85
C GLY A 185 -22.51 -0.44 1.78
N ILE A 186 -22.65 0.71 1.11
CA ILE A 186 -21.66 1.21 0.15
C ILE A 186 -20.32 1.49 0.85
N LEU A 187 -20.36 2.06 2.06
CA LEU A 187 -19.18 2.28 2.90
C LEU A 187 -18.50 0.97 3.34
N GLY A 188 -19.24 -0.13 3.44
CA GLY A 188 -18.65 -1.47 3.62
C GLY A 188 -18.02 -2.00 2.33
N LEU A 189 -18.73 -1.89 1.21
CA LEU A 189 -18.27 -2.39 -0.09
C LEU A 189 -16.99 -1.70 -0.57
N LYS A 190 -16.83 -0.40 -0.30
CA LYS A 190 -15.59 0.32 -0.62
C LYS A 190 -14.38 -0.29 0.08
N ALA A 191 -14.53 -0.89 1.25
CA ALA A 191 -13.41 -1.50 1.96
C ALA A 191 -12.85 -2.66 1.13
N LEU A 192 -13.72 -3.53 0.60
CA LEU A 192 -13.32 -4.63 -0.28
C LEU A 192 -12.55 -4.11 -1.51
N ILE A 193 -13.09 -3.10 -2.21
CA ILE A 193 -12.43 -2.46 -3.36
C ILE A 193 -11.09 -1.82 -2.93
N GLY A 194 -11.07 -1.24 -1.73
CA GLY A 194 -9.93 -0.66 -1.03
C GLY A 194 -8.73 -1.60 -0.90
N TYR A 195 -9.01 -2.82 -0.44
CA TYR A 195 -7.98 -3.81 -0.12
C TYR A 195 -7.38 -4.49 -1.35
N LEU A 196 -8.11 -4.60 -2.47
CA LEU A 196 -7.57 -5.26 -3.68
C LEU A 196 -6.26 -4.64 -4.18
N PRO A 197 -6.17 -3.32 -4.45
CA PRO A 197 -4.93 -2.67 -4.86
C PRO A 197 -3.82 -2.80 -3.81
N LEU A 198 -4.15 -2.79 -2.51
CA LEU A 198 -3.18 -3.01 -1.43
C LEU A 198 -2.55 -4.40 -1.52
N ILE A 199 -3.34 -5.44 -1.76
CA ILE A 199 -2.85 -6.81 -1.97
C ILE A 199 -1.94 -6.87 -3.20
N THR A 200 -2.37 -6.27 -4.32
CA THR A 200 -1.57 -6.20 -5.55
C THR A 200 -0.23 -5.49 -5.32
N GLY A 201 -0.27 -4.32 -4.66
CA GLY A 201 0.93 -3.53 -4.40
C GLY A 201 1.89 -4.22 -3.43
N ALA A 202 1.37 -4.90 -2.41
CA ALA A 202 2.17 -5.72 -1.52
C ALA A 202 2.83 -6.88 -2.28
N TYR A 203 2.07 -7.62 -3.10
CA TYR A 203 2.59 -8.75 -3.87
C TYR A 203 3.75 -8.36 -4.79
N TYR A 204 3.60 -7.26 -5.54
CA TYR A 204 4.62 -6.83 -6.49
C TYR A 204 5.85 -6.19 -5.85
N LYS A 205 5.72 -5.63 -4.65
CA LYS A 205 6.83 -4.97 -3.94
C LYS A 205 7.57 -5.90 -2.97
N LEU A 206 6.89 -6.86 -2.35
CA LEU A 206 7.46 -7.77 -1.36
C LEU A 206 8.01 -9.03 -2.01
N LYS A 207 9.13 -8.90 -2.73
CA LYS A 207 9.76 -10.04 -3.43
C LYS A 207 10.82 -10.74 -2.59
N THR A 208 11.40 -10.04 -1.63
CA THR A 208 12.51 -10.55 -0.81
C THR A 208 12.11 -10.72 0.65
N LYS A 209 12.77 -11.66 1.35
CA LYS A 209 12.59 -11.84 2.79
C LYS A 209 12.87 -10.57 3.59
N LYS A 210 13.80 -9.73 3.13
CA LYS A 210 14.15 -8.45 3.78
C LYS A 210 12.98 -7.48 3.72
N GLU A 211 12.36 -7.34 2.55
CA GLU A 211 11.19 -6.47 2.37
C GLU A 211 10.00 -6.99 3.17
N LEU A 212 9.78 -8.30 3.19
CA LEU A 212 8.71 -8.92 4.00
C LEU A 212 8.92 -8.68 5.50
N LEU A 213 10.15 -8.86 6.01
CA LEU A 213 10.46 -8.59 7.42
C LEU A 213 10.32 -7.10 7.75
N PHE A 214 10.69 -6.21 6.83
CA PHE A 214 10.46 -4.78 6.99
C PHE A 214 8.96 -4.48 7.09
N ALA A 215 8.14 -5.05 6.20
CA ALA A 215 6.69 -4.92 6.21
C ALA A 215 6.09 -5.36 7.54
N ALA A 216 6.45 -6.58 7.99
CA ALA A 216 5.95 -7.16 9.22
C ALA A 216 6.34 -6.34 10.46
N ARG A 217 7.59 -5.84 10.51
CA ARG A 217 8.04 -4.94 11.58
C ARG A 217 7.27 -3.62 11.57
N LEU A 218 7.08 -3.03 10.40
CA LEU A 218 6.32 -1.79 10.26
C LEU A 218 4.88 -1.97 10.75
N THR A 219 4.18 -3.03 10.31
CA THR A 219 2.81 -3.29 10.73
C THR A 219 2.71 -3.60 12.22
N LEU A 220 3.69 -4.30 12.79
CA LEU A 220 3.76 -4.54 14.24
C LEU A 220 3.94 -3.23 15.02
N ILE A 221 4.84 -2.36 14.59
CA ILE A 221 5.05 -1.05 15.20
C ILE A 221 3.75 -0.22 15.13
N LEU A 222 3.10 -0.18 13.97
CA LEU A 222 1.82 0.52 13.82
C LEU A 222 0.75 -0.04 14.75
N ALA A 223 0.64 -1.37 14.86
CA ALA A 223 -0.30 -2.00 15.79
C ALA A 223 -0.03 -1.60 17.24
N ILE A 224 1.24 -1.62 17.68
CA ILE A 224 1.62 -1.19 19.04
C ILE A 224 1.25 0.28 19.27
N ILE A 225 1.56 1.18 18.33
CA ILE A 225 1.19 2.59 18.45
C ILE A 225 -0.32 2.75 18.57
N CYS A 226 -1.11 2.04 17.76
CA CYS A 226 -2.57 2.09 17.84
C CYS A 226 -3.11 1.60 19.18
N CYS A 227 -2.54 0.52 19.72
CA CYS A 227 -2.91 0.02 21.05
C CYS A 227 -2.60 1.06 22.14
N LEU A 228 -1.42 1.70 22.09
CA LEU A 228 -1.04 2.74 23.05
C LEU A 228 -1.94 3.97 22.93
N LEU A 229 -2.27 4.40 21.71
CA LEU A 229 -3.22 5.50 21.49
C LEU A 229 -4.62 5.16 22.01
N GLY A 230 -5.07 3.91 21.85
CA GLY A 230 -6.33 3.44 22.40
C GLY A 230 -6.34 3.51 23.93
N ILE A 231 -5.24 3.18 24.60
CA ILE A 231 -5.10 3.32 26.06
C ILE A 231 -5.10 4.79 26.49
N VAL A 232 -4.45 5.69 25.73
CA VAL A 232 -4.39 7.12 26.08
C VAL A 232 -5.73 7.84 25.84
N GLN A 233 -6.53 7.37 24.88
CA GLN A 233 -7.82 7.98 24.52
C GLN A 233 -8.99 7.51 25.41
N TYR A 234 -8.80 6.46 26.20
CA TYR A 234 -9.79 5.91 27.14
C TYR A 234 -9.46 6.33 28.57
#